data_AF-A0A3R9X2L4-F1
#
_entry.id   AF-A0A3R9X2L4-F1
#
_cell.length_a   1.000
_cell.length_b   1.000
_cell.length_c   1.000
_cell.angle_alpha   90.00
_cell.angle_beta   90.00
_cell.angle_gamma   90.00
#
_symmetry.space_group_name_H-M   'P 1'
#
loop_
_entity.id
_entity.type
_entity.pdbx_description
1 polymer ?
#
loop_
_entity_poly.entity_id
_entity_poly.type
_entity_poly.pdbx_seq_one_letter_code
_entity_poly.pdbx_strand_id
1 'polypeptide(L)'
;MPSSALVGRPGEGVALALRTFQVNRCLIPALAVAAADTVLHSAVRAVTPGRGGRTVRRWYKPLTGVFADLLACDSMATTALRALSLLPERSHVLAATVKYVVPDLLREDLEALASVLGSHGYEHRSPEYGSLDKLVRDLPVAGLGHTGTAACQAVIVPQLRSLAERSWFSAEEPPPALFRAGAPLPVLDYRLLGIASGDDFLSATLAGAAERLAPHRADGGPAGDLAALAELAETFANELRGLRARCLRIPETREALTDPAVVTLSDRYALVLAAASVLGVWESRSQDGRDPFLADPAWAVLALTRIGRRMGIPVPELPDGVLDRMLAELSARYRDGRSCDLDGLPLAR
;
A
#
# COMPACT_ATOMS: atom_id res chain seq x y z
N MET A 1 5.22 35.84 21.01
CA MET A 1 4.42 35.79 19.77
C MET A 1 3.08 36.49 20.02
N PRO A 2 2.49 37.19 19.04
CA PRO A 2 1.17 37.84 19.18
C PRO A 2 0.05 36.82 19.42
N SER A 3 -1.05 37.22 20.07
CA SER A 3 -2.22 36.34 20.28
C SER A 3 -2.89 35.92 18.98
N SER A 4 -2.79 36.74 17.93
CA SER A 4 -3.28 36.44 16.57
C SER A 4 -2.49 35.34 15.85
N ALA A 5 -1.31 34.95 16.37
CA ALA A 5 -0.52 33.86 15.82
C ALA A 5 -0.90 32.49 16.45
N LEU A 6 -1.83 32.46 17.41
CA LEU A 6 -2.28 31.22 18.03
C LEU A 6 -3.13 30.40 17.05
N VAL A 7 -2.73 29.16 16.82
CA VAL A 7 -3.51 28.19 16.06
C VAL A 7 -4.34 27.37 17.05
N GLY A 8 -5.67 27.46 16.93
CA GLY A 8 -6.62 26.81 17.86
C GLY A 8 -6.71 27.52 19.21
N ARG A 9 -6.97 26.74 20.28
CA ARG A 9 -7.05 27.26 21.66
C ARG A 9 -5.88 26.78 22.51
N PRO A 10 -5.54 27.50 23.61
CA PRO A 10 -4.54 27.02 24.56
C PRO A 10 -4.88 25.61 25.05
N GLY A 11 -3.92 24.68 24.96
CA GLY A 11 -4.10 23.27 25.32
C GLY A 11 -4.45 22.33 24.16
N GLU A 12 -4.81 22.84 22.98
CA GLU A 12 -5.21 22.00 21.83
C GLU A 12 -4.04 21.52 20.95
N GLY A 13 -2.80 21.90 21.27
CA GLY A 13 -1.63 21.68 20.41
C GLY A 13 -1.42 20.21 20.02
N VAL A 14 -1.56 19.27 20.96
CA VAL A 14 -1.40 17.84 20.69
C VAL A 14 -2.49 17.31 19.75
N ALA A 15 -3.75 17.68 19.98
CA ALA A 15 -4.87 17.25 19.14
C ALA A 15 -4.75 17.79 17.72
N LEU A 16 -4.38 19.07 17.58
CA LEU A 16 -4.14 19.70 16.27
C LEU A 16 -2.96 19.06 15.53
N ALA A 17 -1.87 18.75 16.24
CA ALA A 17 -0.73 18.05 15.67
C ALA A 17 -1.11 16.66 15.17
N LEU A 18 -1.83 15.86 15.96
CA LEU A 18 -2.28 14.53 15.56
C LEU A 18 -3.22 14.54 14.35
N ARG A 19 -4.14 15.51 14.27
CA ARG A 19 -4.99 15.70 13.08
C ARG A 19 -4.16 16.02 11.84
N THR A 20 -3.24 16.97 11.95
CA THR A 20 -2.39 17.38 10.82
C THR A 20 -1.43 16.25 10.40
N PHE A 21 -0.93 15.46 11.36
CA PHE A 21 -0.08 14.31 11.06
C PHE A 21 -0.78 13.24 10.24
N GLN A 22 -2.09 13.07 10.32
CA GLN A 22 -2.81 12.15 9.43
C GLN A 22 -2.58 12.49 7.96
N VAL A 23 -2.64 13.78 7.63
CA VAL A 23 -2.41 14.25 6.25
C VAL A 23 -0.97 13.99 5.82
N ASN A 24 0.02 14.34 6.65
CA ASN A 24 1.43 14.09 6.33
C ASN A 24 1.74 12.59 6.21
N ARG A 25 1.09 11.76 7.04
CA ARG A 25 1.20 10.30 7.03
C ARG A 25 0.64 9.65 5.76
N CYS A 26 -0.23 10.35 5.02
CA CYS A 26 -0.71 9.90 3.72
C CYS A 26 0.07 10.51 2.55
N LEU A 27 0.32 11.83 2.59
CA LEU A 27 0.96 12.56 1.48
C LEU A 27 2.41 12.14 1.26
N ILE A 28 3.20 12.00 2.32
CA ILE A 28 4.63 11.67 2.19
C ILE A 28 4.84 10.30 1.53
N PRO A 29 4.14 9.23 1.94
CA PRO A 29 4.15 7.96 1.22
C PRO A 29 3.74 8.06 -0.25
N ALA A 30 2.68 8.81 -0.58
CA ALA A 30 2.24 9.00 -1.97
C ALA A 30 3.35 9.66 -2.83
N LEU A 31 4.03 10.68 -2.29
CA LEU A 31 5.17 11.30 -2.95
C LEU A 31 6.36 10.33 -3.13
N ALA A 32 6.60 9.48 -2.13
CA ALA A 32 7.65 8.47 -2.21
C ALA A 32 7.36 7.41 -3.29
N VAL A 33 6.09 7.01 -3.46
CA VAL A 33 5.66 6.11 -4.54
C VAL A 33 5.93 6.75 -5.90
N ALA A 34 5.53 8.01 -6.11
CA ALA A 34 5.81 8.72 -7.36
C ALA A 34 7.31 8.88 -7.65
N ALA A 35 8.13 9.09 -6.60
CA ALA A 35 9.57 9.15 -6.75
C ALA A 35 10.17 7.77 -7.12
N ALA A 36 9.67 6.68 -6.53
CA ALA A 36 10.11 5.33 -6.82
C ALA A 36 9.72 4.88 -8.24
N ASP A 37 8.57 5.33 -8.76
CA ASP A 37 8.18 5.16 -10.17
C ASP A 37 9.26 5.70 -11.12
N THR A 38 9.84 6.86 -10.82
CA THR A 38 10.94 7.43 -11.61
C THR A 38 12.14 6.49 -11.66
N VAL A 39 12.49 5.85 -10.54
CA VAL A 39 13.61 4.90 -10.48
C VAL A 39 13.28 3.61 -11.23
N LEU A 40 12.02 3.14 -11.19
CA LEU A 40 11.58 1.99 -11.97
C LEU A 40 11.71 2.28 -13.48
N HIS A 41 11.30 3.46 -13.94
CA HIS A 41 11.51 3.89 -15.34
C HIS A 41 12.99 3.88 -15.73
N SER A 42 13.86 4.42 -14.87
CA SER A 42 15.32 4.38 -15.05
C SER A 42 15.85 2.94 -15.18
N ALA A 43 15.35 2.03 -14.34
CA ALA A 43 15.75 0.63 -14.38
C ALA A 43 15.28 -0.07 -15.67
N VAL A 44 14.03 0.15 -16.09
CA VAL A 44 13.50 -0.37 -17.36
C VAL A 44 14.32 0.16 -18.54
N ARG A 45 14.69 1.45 -18.55
CA ARG A 45 15.59 2.05 -19.55
C ARG A 45 16.93 1.33 -19.60
N ALA A 46 17.56 1.09 -18.46
CA ALA A 46 18.90 0.51 -18.37
C ALA A 46 18.97 -0.93 -18.93
N VAL A 47 17.86 -1.68 -18.87
CA VAL A 47 17.82 -3.09 -19.29
C VAL A 47 17.04 -3.35 -20.56
N THR A 48 16.45 -2.31 -21.15
CA THR A 48 15.81 -2.36 -22.46
C THR A 48 16.85 -1.90 -23.49
N PRO A 49 17.41 -2.81 -24.31
CA PRO A 49 18.34 -2.40 -25.36
C PRO A 49 17.65 -1.39 -26.30
N GLY A 50 18.44 -0.59 -27.02
CA GLY A 50 17.93 0.41 -27.98
C GLY A 50 16.86 -0.12 -28.94
N ARG A 51 16.16 0.80 -29.62
CA ARG A 51 14.90 0.59 -30.38
C ARG A 51 14.60 -0.86 -30.80
N GLY A 52 13.79 -1.55 -29.99
CA GLY A 52 13.23 -2.89 -30.28
C GLY A 52 13.81 -4.04 -29.46
N GLY A 53 14.81 -3.79 -28.60
CA GLY A 53 15.37 -4.81 -27.73
C GLY A 53 14.39 -5.28 -26.64
N ARG A 54 14.33 -6.59 -26.40
CA ARG A 54 13.62 -7.15 -25.25
C ARG A 54 14.47 -7.02 -23.99
N THR A 55 13.84 -6.72 -22.86
CA THR A 55 14.49 -6.79 -21.55
C THR A 55 15.15 -8.16 -21.34
N VAL A 56 16.31 -8.18 -20.69
CA VAL A 56 17.02 -9.43 -20.36
C VAL A 56 16.18 -10.23 -19.36
N ARG A 57 15.91 -11.51 -19.66
CA ARG A 57 15.01 -12.39 -18.87
C ARG A 57 15.33 -12.43 -17.37
N ARG A 58 16.61 -12.29 -16.99
CA ARG A 58 17.04 -12.25 -15.58
C ARG A 58 16.38 -11.14 -14.77
N TRP A 59 15.94 -10.06 -15.41
CA TRP A 59 15.36 -8.89 -14.77
C TRP A 59 13.83 -8.87 -14.76
N TYR A 60 13.16 -9.89 -15.33
CA TYR A 60 11.69 -9.92 -15.38
C TYR A 60 11.10 -9.96 -13.98
N LYS A 61 11.58 -10.87 -13.13
CA LYS A 61 11.07 -11.04 -11.78
C LYS A 61 11.32 -9.83 -10.88
N PRO A 62 12.52 -9.21 -10.84
CA PRO A 62 12.73 -7.96 -10.10
C PRO A 62 11.83 -6.81 -10.58
N LEU A 63 11.77 -6.54 -11.88
CA LEU A 63 10.99 -5.42 -12.42
C LEU A 63 9.48 -5.58 -12.20
N THR A 64 8.94 -6.76 -12.49
CA THR A 64 7.50 -7.04 -12.28
C THR A 64 7.15 -7.09 -10.80
N GLY A 65 8.07 -7.53 -9.94
CA GLY A 65 7.92 -7.50 -8.49
C GLY A 65 7.81 -6.08 -7.96
N VAL A 66 8.75 -5.20 -8.33
CA VAL A 66 8.73 -3.78 -7.95
C VAL A 66 7.50 -3.08 -8.52
N PHE A 67 7.11 -3.37 -9.77
CA PHE A 67 5.90 -2.80 -10.34
C PHE A 67 4.63 -3.20 -9.57
N ALA A 68 4.52 -4.47 -9.16
CA ALA A 68 3.41 -4.92 -8.32
C ALA A 68 3.39 -4.25 -6.94
N ASP A 69 4.56 -4.07 -6.32
CA ASP A 69 4.66 -3.40 -5.03
C ASP A 69 4.36 -1.90 -5.11
N LEU A 70 4.75 -1.23 -6.20
CA LEU A 70 4.34 0.16 -6.47
C LEU A 70 2.83 0.29 -6.59
N LEU A 71 2.17 -0.60 -7.34
CA LEU A 71 0.70 -0.61 -7.44
C LEU A 71 0.04 -0.88 -6.08
N ALA A 72 0.62 -1.75 -5.24
CA ALA A 72 0.14 -2.00 -3.89
C ALA A 72 0.32 -0.78 -2.97
N CYS A 73 1.48 -0.15 -3.00
CA CYS A 73 1.78 1.06 -2.24
C CYS A 73 0.87 2.22 -2.67
N ASP A 74 0.65 2.38 -3.97
CA ASP A 74 -0.25 3.41 -4.50
C ASP A 74 -1.71 3.12 -4.15
N SER A 75 -2.13 1.84 -4.17
CA SER A 75 -3.45 1.43 -3.69
C SER A 75 -3.67 1.86 -2.24
N MET A 76 -2.69 1.64 -1.37
CA MET A 76 -2.75 2.08 0.03
C MET A 76 -2.76 3.61 0.15
N ALA A 77 -1.83 4.29 -0.52
CA ALA A 77 -1.67 5.74 -0.42
C ALA A 77 -2.92 6.48 -0.95
N THR A 78 -3.41 6.09 -2.12
CA THR A 78 -4.64 6.62 -2.71
C THR A 78 -5.85 6.36 -1.82
N THR A 79 -6.03 5.13 -1.32
CA THR A 79 -7.12 4.80 -0.40
C THR A 79 -7.08 5.68 0.85
N ALA A 80 -5.91 5.85 1.46
CA ALA A 80 -5.76 6.67 2.66
C ALA A 80 -6.00 8.16 2.40
N LEU A 81 -5.46 8.72 1.31
CA LEU A 81 -5.70 10.11 0.93
C LEU A 81 -7.19 10.38 0.68
N ARG A 82 -7.90 9.46 0.03
CA ARG A 82 -9.34 9.56 -0.21
C ARG A 82 -10.14 9.40 1.09
N ALA A 83 -9.73 8.50 1.98
CA ALA A 83 -10.35 8.31 3.29
C ALA A 83 -10.35 9.58 4.13
N LEU A 84 -9.29 10.41 4.07
CA LEU A 84 -9.23 11.67 4.81
C LEU A 84 -10.44 12.58 4.52
N SER A 85 -10.98 12.53 3.30
CA SER A 85 -12.15 13.35 2.91
C SER A 85 -13.48 12.59 3.03
N LEU A 86 -13.51 11.28 2.74
CA LEU A 86 -14.74 10.49 2.72
C LEU A 86 -15.13 9.91 4.09
N LEU A 87 -14.13 9.58 4.91
CA LEU A 87 -14.25 8.91 6.20
C LEU A 87 -13.31 9.57 7.23
N PRO A 88 -13.38 10.90 7.42
CA PRO A 88 -12.40 11.65 8.22
C PRO A 88 -12.33 11.17 9.67
N GLU A 89 -13.45 10.75 10.28
CA GLU A 89 -13.45 10.25 11.66
C GLU A 89 -12.75 8.89 11.79
N ARG A 90 -12.64 8.11 10.71
CA ARG A 90 -12.16 6.71 10.69
C ARG A 90 -10.75 6.53 10.12
N SER A 91 -10.08 7.62 9.72
CA SER A 91 -8.85 7.56 8.92
C SER A 91 -7.54 7.42 9.70
N HIS A 92 -7.55 7.61 11.03
CA HIS A 92 -6.32 7.74 11.81
C HIS A 92 -5.41 6.51 11.77
N VAL A 93 -5.98 5.31 11.92
CA VAL A 93 -5.23 4.04 11.87
C VAL A 93 -4.66 3.81 10.48
N LEU A 94 -5.50 3.98 9.44
CA LEU A 94 -5.07 3.80 8.06
C LEU A 94 -3.92 4.75 7.71
N ALA A 95 -4.01 6.03 8.09
CA ALA A 95 -2.92 6.99 7.85
C ALA A 95 -1.61 6.53 8.51
N ALA A 96 -1.65 6.08 9.78
CA ALA A 96 -0.46 5.55 10.45
C ALA A 96 0.08 4.29 9.75
N THR A 97 -0.79 3.38 9.31
CA THR A 97 -0.42 2.17 8.57
C THR A 97 0.24 2.46 7.23
N VAL A 98 -0.27 3.42 6.44
CA VAL A 98 0.36 3.81 5.17
C VAL A 98 1.76 4.37 5.41
N LYS A 99 1.90 5.26 6.41
CA LYS A 99 3.22 5.81 6.79
C LYS A 99 4.19 4.74 7.29
N TYR A 100 3.66 3.67 7.88
CA TYR A 100 4.42 2.56 8.42
C TYR A 100 4.94 1.62 7.32
N VAL A 101 4.06 1.17 6.43
CA VAL A 101 4.33 0.09 5.47
C VAL A 101 5.02 0.60 4.21
N VAL A 102 4.50 1.66 3.61
CA VAL A 102 4.91 2.08 2.25
C VAL A 102 6.40 2.42 2.18
N PRO A 103 7.00 3.22 3.09
CA PRO A 103 8.42 3.51 3.01
C PRO A 103 9.32 2.28 3.15
N ASP A 104 8.89 1.25 3.89
CA ASP A 104 9.69 0.02 4.05
C ASP A 104 9.63 -0.86 2.80
N LEU A 105 8.44 -1.01 2.18
CA LEU A 105 8.30 -1.69 0.90
C LEU A 105 9.13 -1.00 -0.20
N LEU A 106 9.06 0.33 -0.28
CA LEU A 106 9.84 1.10 -1.26
C LEU A 106 11.34 0.98 -1.02
N ARG A 107 11.80 0.84 0.23
CA ARG A 107 13.23 0.62 0.52
C ARG A 107 13.71 -0.70 -0.09
N GLU A 108 12.96 -1.79 0.11
CA GLU A 108 13.26 -3.09 -0.50
C GLU A 108 13.25 -3.01 -2.04
N ASP A 109 12.29 -2.28 -2.60
CA ASP A 109 12.18 -2.09 -4.04
C ASP A 109 13.39 -1.32 -4.60
N LEU A 110 13.86 -0.28 -3.91
CA LEU A 110 15.06 0.47 -4.32
C LEU A 110 16.32 -0.39 -4.27
N GLU A 111 16.44 -1.31 -3.31
CA GLU A 111 17.54 -2.29 -3.27
C GLU A 111 17.49 -3.24 -4.48
N ALA A 112 16.28 -3.70 -4.85
CA ALA A 112 16.09 -4.50 -6.05
C ALA A 112 16.41 -3.71 -7.33
N LEU A 113 15.96 -2.46 -7.43
CA LEU A 113 16.23 -1.58 -8.58
C LEU A 113 17.71 -1.20 -8.69
N ALA A 114 18.41 -1.00 -7.58
CA ALA A 114 19.86 -0.78 -7.57
C ALA A 114 20.60 -1.96 -8.23
N SER A 115 20.15 -3.19 -7.95
CA SER A 115 20.70 -4.40 -8.57
C SER A 115 20.44 -4.44 -10.09
N VAL A 116 19.25 -4.01 -10.53
CA VAL A 116 18.88 -3.94 -11.96
C VAL A 116 19.70 -2.87 -12.70
N LEU A 117 19.87 -1.69 -12.10
CA LEU A 117 20.60 -0.55 -12.66
C LEU A 117 22.11 -0.82 -12.79
N GLY A 118 22.68 -1.59 -11.86
CA GLY A 118 24.11 -1.92 -11.87
C GLY A 118 24.97 -0.66 -11.81
N SER A 119 25.90 -0.50 -12.77
CA SER A 119 26.78 0.68 -12.84
C SER A 119 26.03 2.00 -13.03
N HIS A 120 24.88 1.99 -13.70
CA HIS A 120 24.08 3.20 -13.92
C HIS A 120 23.55 3.79 -12.60
N GLY A 121 23.39 2.98 -11.56
CA GLY A 121 22.97 3.44 -10.24
C GLY A 121 23.97 4.39 -9.56
N TYR A 122 25.21 4.43 -10.04
CA TYR A 122 26.26 5.34 -9.55
C TYR A 122 26.38 6.64 -10.38
N GLU A 123 25.55 6.82 -11.40
CA GLU A 123 25.54 8.01 -12.25
C GLU A 123 24.74 9.15 -11.60
N HIS A 124 25.17 9.61 -10.43
CA HIS A 124 24.43 10.56 -9.57
C HIS A 124 24.05 11.89 -10.24
N ARG A 125 24.76 12.29 -11.30
CA ARG A 125 24.50 13.53 -12.07
C ARG A 125 23.69 13.30 -13.34
N SER A 126 23.42 12.04 -13.71
CA SER A 126 22.59 11.74 -14.87
C SER A 126 21.15 12.13 -14.56
N PRO A 127 20.48 12.93 -15.41
CA PRO A 127 19.06 13.21 -15.26
C PRO A 127 18.20 11.94 -15.36
N GLU A 128 18.72 10.88 -15.99
CA GLU A 128 17.96 9.66 -16.22
C GLU A 128 18.23 8.54 -15.21
N TYR A 129 19.36 8.57 -14.49
CA TYR A 129 19.74 7.50 -13.54
C TYR A 129 20.04 8.01 -12.12
N GLY A 130 20.19 9.33 -11.93
CA GLY A 130 20.56 9.93 -10.63
C GLY A 130 19.45 9.92 -9.57
N SER A 131 18.22 9.53 -9.93
CA SER A 131 17.06 9.50 -9.03
C SER A 131 17.21 8.46 -7.90
N LEU A 132 17.84 7.31 -8.16
CA LEU A 132 18.01 6.24 -7.18
C LEU A 132 18.76 6.73 -5.93
N ASP A 133 19.96 7.29 -6.13
CA ASP A 133 20.84 7.71 -5.04
C ASP A 133 20.23 8.84 -4.21
N LYS A 134 19.49 9.75 -4.85
CA LYS A 134 18.70 10.76 -4.13
C LYS A 134 17.62 10.10 -3.27
N LEU A 135 16.82 9.21 -3.85
CA LEU A 135 15.68 8.63 -3.14
C LEU A 135 16.12 7.70 -2.00
N VAL A 136 17.22 6.95 -2.16
CA VAL A 136 17.81 6.14 -1.09
C VAL A 136 18.20 6.99 0.12
N ARG A 137 18.66 8.24 -0.07
CA ARG A 137 18.94 9.17 1.03
C ARG A 137 17.69 9.83 1.60
N ASP A 138 16.72 10.18 0.75
CA ASP A 138 15.52 10.91 1.16
C ASP A 138 14.49 10.01 1.85
N LEU A 139 14.38 8.74 1.43
CA LEU A 139 13.36 7.81 1.92
C LEU A 139 13.45 7.53 3.43
N PRO A 140 14.63 7.35 4.05
CA PRO A 140 14.74 7.27 5.51
C PRO A 140 14.22 8.53 6.23
N VAL A 141 14.40 9.72 5.65
CA VAL A 141 13.92 10.99 6.23
C VAL A 141 12.41 11.11 6.08
N ALA A 142 11.86 10.75 4.91
CA ALA A 142 10.42 10.61 4.69
C ALA A 142 9.80 9.55 5.62
N GLY A 143 10.57 8.51 5.93
CA GLY A 143 10.33 7.48 6.93
C GLY A 143 10.32 7.98 8.37
N LEU A 144 11.09 9.04 8.67
CA LEU A 144 11.61 9.42 9.99
C LEU A 144 12.43 8.28 10.66
N GLY A 145 12.98 7.36 9.86
CA GLY A 145 13.67 6.16 10.32
C GLY A 145 12.92 5.42 11.43
N HIS A 146 13.66 4.90 12.41
CA HIS A 146 13.09 4.19 13.56
C HIS A 146 12.13 5.06 14.40
N THR A 147 12.32 6.38 14.44
CA THR A 147 11.42 7.27 15.19
C THR A 147 10.04 7.38 14.53
N GLY A 148 9.98 7.32 13.20
CA GLY A 148 8.72 7.27 12.46
C GLY A 148 8.00 5.94 12.60
N THR A 149 8.73 4.83 12.54
CA THR A 149 8.24 3.47 12.82
C THR A 149 7.58 3.43 14.20
N ALA A 150 8.30 3.84 15.25
CA ALA A 150 7.78 3.88 16.61
C ALA A 150 6.57 4.82 16.76
N ALA A 151 6.59 5.98 16.10
CA ALA A 151 5.46 6.93 16.13
C ALA A 151 4.20 6.40 15.44
N CYS A 152 4.33 5.53 14.43
CA CYS A 152 3.19 4.88 13.80
C CYS A 152 2.68 3.71 14.66
N GLN A 153 3.57 2.90 15.21
CA GLN A 153 3.22 1.83 16.14
C GLN A 153 2.52 2.37 17.40
N ALA A 154 2.94 3.53 17.91
CA ALA A 154 2.27 4.22 19.02
C ALA A 154 0.82 4.63 18.71
N VAL A 155 0.42 4.69 17.43
CA VAL A 155 -0.96 4.90 17.01
C VAL A 155 -1.70 3.57 16.82
N ILE A 156 -1.04 2.58 16.21
CA ILE A 156 -1.67 1.32 15.82
C ILE A 156 -1.86 0.40 17.04
N VAL A 157 -0.79 0.16 17.81
CA VAL A 157 -0.76 -0.82 18.91
C VAL A 157 -1.88 -0.60 19.94
N PRO A 158 -2.13 0.63 20.45
CA PRO A 158 -3.19 0.85 21.43
C PRO A 158 -4.61 0.54 20.93
N GLN A 159 -4.81 0.46 19.60
CA GLN A 159 -6.12 0.26 18.99
C GLN A 159 -6.40 -1.21 18.63
N LEU A 160 -5.38 -2.07 18.55
CA LEU A 160 -5.51 -3.45 18.06
C LEU A 160 -6.59 -4.26 18.79
N ARG A 161 -6.63 -4.19 20.13
CA ARG A 161 -7.65 -4.90 20.92
C ARG A 161 -9.06 -4.34 20.64
N SER A 162 -9.24 -3.03 20.67
CA SER A 162 -10.54 -2.39 20.37
C SER A 162 -11.03 -2.71 18.96
N LEU A 163 -10.13 -2.71 17.98
CA LEU A 163 -10.45 -3.08 16.60
C LEU A 163 -10.92 -4.54 16.50
N ALA A 164 -10.21 -5.45 17.17
CA ALA A 164 -10.57 -6.86 17.23
C ALA A 164 -11.94 -7.12 17.90
N GLU A 165 -12.26 -6.33 18.93
CA GLU A 165 -13.53 -6.43 19.67
C GLU A 165 -14.72 -5.85 18.89
N ARG A 166 -14.54 -4.68 18.27
CA ARG A 166 -15.65 -3.82 17.85
C ARG A 166 -15.78 -3.64 16.33
N SER A 167 -14.70 -3.84 15.58
CA SER A 167 -14.65 -3.46 14.16
C SER A 167 -14.41 -4.64 13.22
N TRP A 168 -13.48 -5.53 13.52
CA TRP A 168 -13.13 -6.61 12.60
C TRP A 168 -14.28 -7.59 12.45
N PHE A 169 -14.74 -7.77 11.20
CA PHE A 169 -15.92 -8.58 10.80
C PHE A 169 -17.28 -8.02 11.28
N SER A 170 -17.32 -6.78 11.75
CA SER A 170 -18.55 -6.09 12.15
C SER A 170 -18.69 -4.69 11.53
N ALA A 171 -17.59 -4.09 11.08
CA ALA A 171 -17.60 -2.81 10.38
C ALA A 171 -18.31 -2.92 9.03
N GLU A 172 -18.96 -1.83 8.64
CA GLU A 172 -19.55 -1.69 7.31
C GLU A 172 -18.47 -1.43 6.25
N GLU A 173 -18.67 -1.99 5.07
CA GLU A 173 -17.82 -1.69 3.91
C GLU A 173 -17.86 -0.19 3.57
N PRO A 174 -16.71 0.39 3.17
CA PRO A 174 -16.65 1.79 2.80
C PRO A 174 -17.39 2.05 1.48
N PRO A 175 -17.77 3.31 1.19
CA PRO A 175 -18.36 3.65 -0.09
C PRO A 175 -17.40 3.32 -1.25
N PRO A 176 -17.89 2.81 -2.41
CA PRO A 176 -17.03 2.43 -3.54
C PRO A 176 -16.16 3.57 -4.08
N ALA A 177 -16.57 4.83 -3.87
CA ALA A 177 -15.79 6.00 -4.21
C ALA A 177 -14.41 6.02 -3.50
N LEU A 178 -14.24 5.32 -2.39
CA LEU A 178 -12.96 5.23 -1.68
C LEU A 178 -11.83 4.70 -2.57
N PHE A 179 -12.12 3.73 -3.44
CA PHE A 179 -11.13 3.04 -4.27
C PHE A 179 -10.99 3.62 -5.69
N ARG A 180 -11.73 4.69 -6.01
CA ARG A 180 -11.76 5.30 -7.34
C ARG A 180 -10.98 6.60 -7.37
N ALA A 181 -9.70 6.56 -7.73
CA ALA A 181 -8.79 7.73 -7.74
C ALA A 181 -9.41 9.01 -8.34
N GLY A 182 -10.06 8.90 -9.51
CA GLY A 182 -10.70 10.02 -10.21
C GLY A 182 -12.12 10.39 -9.77
N ALA A 183 -12.73 9.69 -8.80
CA ALA A 183 -14.07 10.03 -8.33
C ALA A 183 -14.04 11.30 -7.46
N PRO A 184 -15.06 12.18 -7.57
CA PRO A 184 -15.11 13.44 -6.83
C PRO A 184 -15.04 13.21 -5.32
N LEU A 185 -14.42 14.15 -4.60
CA LEU A 185 -14.27 14.13 -3.16
C LEU A 185 -14.89 15.39 -2.56
N PRO A 186 -15.50 15.30 -1.36
CA PRO A 186 -15.79 16.49 -0.57
C PRO A 186 -14.48 17.19 -0.18
N VAL A 187 -14.56 18.49 0.11
CA VAL A 187 -13.39 19.24 0.61
C VAL A 187 -12.97 18.69 1.97
N LEU A 188 -11.68 18.43 2.15
CA LEU A 188 -11.11 17.95 3.41
C LEU A 188 -11.35 18.97 4.54
N ASP A 189 -12.17 18.58 5.53
CA ASP A 189 -12.33 19.32 6.78
C ASP A 189 -11.48 18.72 7.89
N TYR A 190 -10.34 19.37 8.18
CA TYR A 190 -9.40 18.95 9.21
C TYR A 190 -10.02 18.82 10.61
N ARG A 191 -11.16 19.47 10.87
CA ARG A 191 -11.84 19.41 12.17
C ARG A 191 -12.54 18.07 12.40
N LEU A 192 -12.92 17.39 11.32
CA LEU A 192 -13.56 16.07 11.34
C LEU A 192 -12.55 14.93 11.50
N LEU A 193 -11.25 15.19 11.33
CA LEU A 193 -10.21 14.18 11.51
C LEU A 193 -10.24 13.64 12.94
N GLY A 194 -10.74 12.40 13.06
CA GLY A 194 -10.88 11.66 14.30
C GLY A 194 -9.54 11.15 14.79
N ILE A 195 -9.43 10.88 16.09
CA ILE A 195 -8.24 10.28 16.69
C ILE A 195 -8.71 9.04 17.45
N ALA A 196 -8.17 7.89 17.06
CA ALA A 196 -8.40 6.61 17.72
C ALA A 196 -9.88 6.21 17.80
N SER A 197 -10.57 6.24 16.65
CA SER A 197 -11.99 5.87 16.53
C SER A 197 -12.28 4.40 16.85
N GLY A 198 -11.27 3.53 16.83
CA GLY A 198 -11.45 2.10 17.06
C GLY A 198 -12.23 1.41 15.93
N ASP A 199 -12.12 1.94 14.71
CA ASP A 199 -12.84 1.49 13.53
C ASP A 199 -11.89 1.29 12.34
N ASP A 200 -12.17 0.28 11.53
CA ASP A 200 -11.38 -0.22 10.41
C ASP A 200 -12.32 -0.73 9.30
N PHE A 201 -12.66 0.16 8.36
CA PHE A 201 -13.44 -0.16 7.17
C PHE A 201 -12.71 -1.08 6.18
N LEU A 202 -11.37 -1.11 6.18
CA LEU A 202 -10.63 -1.98 5.26
C LEU A 202 -10.70 -3.45 5.68
N SER A 203 -10.85 -3.73 6.97
CA SER A 203 -11.18 -5.08 7.43
C SER A 203 -12.49 -5.60 6.83
N ALA A 204 -13.49 -4.71 6.66
CA ALA A 204 -14.76 -5.03 5.99
C ALA A 204 -14.57 -5.23 4.48
N THR A 205 -13.79 -4.37 3.81
CA THR A 205 -13.42 -4.56 2.39
C THR A 205 -12.77 -5.92 2.16
N LEU A 206 -11.83 -6.33 3.02
CA LEU A 206 -11.17 -7.62 2.90
C LEU A 206 -12.16 -8.78 3.06
N ALA A 207 -13.01 -8.74 4.09
CA ALA A 207 -14.01 -9.78 4.33
C ALA A 207 -15.00 -9.87 3.16
N GLY A 208 -15.54 -8.74 2.70
CA GLY A 208 -16.47 -8.68 1.57
C GLY A 208 -15.85 -9.15 0.27
N ALA A 209 -14.61 -8.76 -0.04
CA ALA A 209 -13.89 -9.23 -1.22
C ALA A 209 -13.66 -10.76 -1.18
N ALA A 210 -13.27 -11.31 -0.02
CA ALA A 210 -13.09 -12.75 0.14
C ALA A 210 -14.41 -13.52 -0.07
N GLU A 211 -15.53 -13.01 0.46
CA GLU A 211 -16.86 -13.59 0.27
C GLU A 211 -17.29 -13.55 -1.20
N ARG A 212 -17.11 -12.42 -1.89
CA ARG A 212 -17.47 -12.27 -3.31
C ARG A 212 -16.59 -13.10 -4.23
N LEU A 213 -15.32 -13.31 -3.88
CA LEU A 213 -14.40 -14.15 -4.64
C LEU A 213 -14.57 -15.65 -4.36
N ALA A 214 -15.21 -16.02 -3.25
CA ALA A 214 -15.38 -17.42 -2.83
C ALA A 214 -15.88 -18.40 -3.91
N PRO A 215 -16.84 -18.04 -4.80
CA PRO A 215 -17.31 -18.93 -5.86
C PRO A 215 -16.27 -19.26 -6.94
N HIS A 216 -15.17 -18.49 -7.02
CA HIS A 216 -14.13 -18.65 -8.02
C HIS A 216 -12.97 -19.53 -7.55
N ARG A 217 -12.98 -19.99 -6.29
CA ARG A 217 -11.99 -20.95 -5.79
C ARG A 217 -12.12 -22.26 -6.58
N ALA A 218 -11.00 -22.83 -7.00
CA ALA A 218 -11.02 -24.03 -7.83
C ALA A 218 -11.41 -25.28 -7.01
N ASP A 219 -12.39 -26.05 -7.48
CA ASP A 219 -12.65 -27.42 -7.04
C ASP A 219 -11.66 -28.41 -7.71
N GLY A 220 -10.35 -28.13 -7.60
CA GLY A 220 -9.28 -29.06 -8.02
C GLY A 220 -8.80 -28.98 -9.48
N GLY A 221 -9.08 -27.89 -10.21
CA GLY A 221 -8.46 -27.59 -11.53
C GLY A 221 -7.24 -26.68 -11.44
N PRO A 222 -6.44 -26.50 -12.52
CA PRO A 222 -5.35 -25.52 -12.54
C PRO A 222 -5.90 -24.12 -12.24
N ALA A 223 -5.30 -23.44 -11.26
CA ALA A 223 -5.77 -22.15 -10.78
C ALA A 223 -5.61 -21.09 -11.88
N GLY A 224 -6.73 -20.66 -12.48
CA GLY A 224 -6.77 -19.41 -13.23
C GLY A 224 -6.53 -18.22 -12.28
N ASP A 225 -6.14 -17.07 -12.82
CA ASP A 225 -5.80 -15.89 -12.00
C ASP A 225 -6.87 -15.52 -10.98
N LEU A 226 -8.15 -15.63 -11.34
CA LEU A 226 -9.26 -15.33 -10.44
C LEU A 226 -9.40 -16.34 -9.29
N ALA A 227 -9.05 -17.60 -9.51
CA ALA A 227 -8.98 -18.61 -8.47
C ALA A 227 -7.81 -18.34 -7.51
N ALA A 228 -6.63 -18.00 -8.06
CA ALA A 228 -5.48 -17.61 -7.24
C ALA A 228 -5.77 -16.35 -6.41
N LEU A 229 -6.49 -15.37 -6.99
CA LEU A 229 -6.92 -14.18 -6.29
C LEU A 229 -7.92 -14.51 -5.16
N ALA A 230 -8.86 -15.43 -5.41
CA ALA A 230 -9.82 -15.89 -4.41
C ALA A 230 -9.14 -16.62 -3.23
N GLU A 231 -8.14 -17.46 -3.52
CA GLU A 231 -7.33 -18.14 -2.49
C GLU A 231 -6.52 -17.14 -1.66
N LEU A 232 -5.92 -16.13 -2.29
CA LEU A 232 -5.19 -15.05 -1.60
C LEU A 232 -6.12 -14.23 -0.72
N ALA A 233 -7.29 -13.82 -1.21
CA ALA A 233 -8.28 -13.07 -0.44
C ALA A 233 -8.73 -13.86 0.81
N GLU A 234 -9.03 -15.16 0.65
CA GLU A 234 -9.36 -16.04 1.77
C GLU A 234 -8.19 -16.19 2.75
N THR A 235 -6.96 -16.30 2.25
CA THR A 235 -5.75 -16.39 3.08
C THR A 235 -5.57 -15.15 3.96
N PHE A 236 -5.73 -13.95 3.40
CA PHE A 236 -5.65 -12.70 4.18
C PHE A 236 -6.84 -12.55 5.15
N ALA A 237 -8.05 -12.95 4.75
CA ALA A 237 -9.20 -12.96 5.65
C ALA A 237 -8.97 -13.90 6.85
N ASN A 238 -8.38 -15.08 6.62
CA ASN A 238 -7.98 -16.00 7.68
C ASN A 238 -6.90 -15.42 8.58
N GLU A 239 -5.93 -14.68 8.04
CA GLU A 239 -4.96 -13.99 8.89
C GLU A 239 -5.61 -12.91 9.76
N LEU A 240 -6.58 -12.15 9.22
CA LEU A 240 -7.33 -11.20 10.04
C LEU A 240 -8.09 -11.92 11.17
N ARG A 241 -8.67 -13.11 10.92
CA ARG A 241 -9.29 -13.94 11.98
C ARG A 241 -8.26 -14.37 13.03
N GLY A 242 -7.08 -14.80 12.61
CA GLY A 242 -5.98 -15.18 13.50
C GLY A 242 -5.42 -14.00 14.31
N LEU A 243 -5.30 -12.81 13.70
CA LEU A 243 -4.95 -11.56 14.37
C LEU A 243 -6.01 -11.18 15.40
N ARG A 244 -7.30 -11.27 15.05
CA ARG A 244 -8.41 -11.02 15.98
C ARG A 244 -8.28 -11.87 17.24
N ALA A 245 -8.10 -13.18 17.09
CA ALA A 245 -7.96 -14.09 18.22
C ALA A 245 -6.73 -13.78 19.10
N ARG A 246 -5.62 -13.33 18.51
CA ARG A 246 -4.42 -12.90 19.25
C ARG A 246 -4.63 -11.57 19.98
N CYS A 247 -5.24 -10.59 19.32
CA CYS A 247 -5.47 -9.25 19.87
C CYS A 247 -6.46 -9.25 21.04
N LEU A 248 -7.47 -10.12 21.01
CA LEU A 248 -8.42 -10.31 22.12
C LEU A 248 -7.75 -10.86 23.41
N ARG A 249 -6.55 -11.44 23.30
CA ARG A 249 -5.77 -11.93 24.45
C ARG A 249 -4.80 -10.89 25.02
N ILE A 250 -4.68 -9.72 24.41
CA ILE A 250 -3.81 -8.65 24.91
C ILE A 250 -4.39 -8.14 26.24
N PRO A 251 -3.63 -8.15 27.35
CA PRO A 251 -4.10 -7.59 28.62
C PRO A 251 -4.43 -6.09 28.51
N GLU A 252 -5.42 -5.63 29.27
CA GLU A 252 -5.80 -4.21 29.35
C GLU A 252 -4.86 -3.43 30.29
N THR A 253 -3.55 -3.56 30.06
CA THR A 253 -2.51 -2.89 30.84
C THR A 253 -1.60 -2.07 29.93
N ARG A 254 -0.95 -1.04 30.47
CA ARG A 254 -0.05 -0.19 29.66
C ARG A 254 1.22 -0.95 29.27
N GLU A 255 1.67 -1.85 30.12
CA GLU A 255 2.84 -2.69 29.92
C GLU A 255 2.67 -3.59 28.69
N ALA A 256 1.45 -4.11 28.46
CA ALA A 256 1.13 -4.93 27.31
C ALA A 256 1.30 -4.18 25.98
N LEU A 257 1.14 -2.85 25.95
CA LEU A 257 1.31 -2.03 24.73
C LEU A 257 2.78 -1.88 24.32
N THR A 258 3.71 -2.19 25.22
CA THR A 258 5.15 -2.17 24.94
C THR A 258 5.74 -3.56 24.72
N ASP A 259 4.91 -4.61 24.78
CA ASP A 259 5.34 -5.98 24.55
C ASP A 259 5.75 -6.16 23.06
N PRO A 260 6.98 -6.62 22.76
CA PRO A 260 7.41 -6.91 21.40
C PRO A 260 6.47 -7.83 20.61
N ALA A 261 5.78 -8.74 21.30
CA ALA A 261 4.78 -9.61 20.67
C ALA A 261 3.59 -8.80 20.13
N VAL A 262 3.13 -7.78 20.86
CA VAL A 262 2.04 -6.90 20.43
C VAL A 262 2.50 -5.97 19.30
N VAL A 263 3.74 -5.48 19.36
CA VAL A 263 4.35 -4.71 18.27
C VAL A 263 4.37 -5.53 16.97
N THR A 264 4.72 -6.81 17.04
CA THR A 264 4.70 -7.72 15.87
C THR A 264 3.30 -7.91 15.30
N LEU A 265 2.25 -7.88 16.14
CA LEU A 265 0.86 -7.93 15.65
C LEU A 265 0.51 -6.68 14.83
N SER A 266 1.07 -5.51 15.18
CA SER A 266 0.87 -4.29 14.40
C SER A 266 1.46 -4.39 12.99
N ASP A 267 2.61 -5.05 12.83
CA ASP A 267 3.26 -5.27 11.54
C ASP A 267 2.41 -6.14 10.62
N ARG A 268 1.91 -7.26 11.17
CA ARG A 268 1.01 -8.16 10.43
C ARG A 268 -0.29 -7.46 10.06
N TYR A 269 -0.90 -6.74 10.99
CA TYR A 269 -2.11 -5.97 10.73
C TYR A 269 -1.91 -4.94 9.62
N ALA A 270 -0.78 -4.24 9.63
CA ALA A 270 -0.46 -3.23 8.63
C ALA A 270 -0.39 -3.83 7.20
N LEU A 271 0.20 -5.01 7.04
CA LEU A 271 0.23 -5.75 5.78
C LEU A 271 -1.14 -6.33 5.38
N VAL A 272 -2.00 -6.67 6.33
CA VAL A 272 -3.40 -7.03 6.04
C VAL A 272 -4.16 -5.84 5.43
N LEU A 273 -3.96 -4.62 5.93
CA LEU A 273 -4.55 -3.42 5.33
C LEU A 273 -4.00 -3.11 3.93
N ALA A 274 -2.73 -3.45 3.68
CA ALA A 274 -2.16 -3.38 2.33
C ALA A 274 -2.90 -4.30 1.36
N ALA A 275 -3.12 -5.55 1.76
CA ALA A 275 -3.90 -6.51 0.98
C ALA A 275 -5.35 -6.07 0.75
N ALA A 276 -6.01 -5.55 1.79
CA ALA A 276 -7.37 -4.99 1.68
C ALA A 276 -7.46 -3.83 0.68
N SER A 277 -6.45 -2.96 0.66
CA SER A 277 -6.38 -1.82 -0.29
C SER A 277 -6.24 -2.30 -1.73
N VAL A 278 -5.37 -3.30 -1.97
CA VAL A 278 -5.20 -3.93 -3.30
C VAL A 278 -6.50 -4.55 -3.79
N LEU A 279 -7.19 -5.31 -2.93
CA LEU A 279 -8.47 -5.95 -3.28
C LEU A 279 -9.56 -4.92 -3.59
N GLY A 280 -9.69 -3.87 -2.76
CA GLY A 280 -10.67 -2.81 -2.97
C GLY A 280 -10.43 -2.03 -4.28
N VAL A 281 -9.17 -1.75 -4.62
CA VAL A 281 -8.80 -1.11 -5.89
C VAL A 281 -9.08 -2.03 -7.06
N TRP A 282 -8.62 -3.28 -7.03
CA TRP A 282 -8.87 -4.25 -8.11
C TRP A 282 -10.36 -4.44 -8.36
N GLU A 283 -11.15 -4.66 -7.30
CA GLU A 283 -12.60 -4.86 -7.43
C GLU A 283 -13.29 -3.62 -8.02
N SER A 284 -12.89 -2.42 -7.58
CA SER A 284 -13.43 -1.21 -8.17
C SER A 284 -13.05 -1.05 -9.65
N ARG A 285 -11.85 -1.48 -10.06
CA ARG A 285 -11.37 -1.35 -11.45
C ARG A 285 -11.98 -2.44 -12.35
N SER A 286 -12.18 -3.65 -11.84
CA SER A 286 -12.85 -4.73 -12.57
C SER A 286 -14.31 -4.43 -12.86
N GLN A 287 -15.01 -3.73 -11.95
CA GLN A 287 -16.39 -3.28 -12.14
C GLN A 287 -16.53 -2.11 -13.13
N ASP A 288 -15.56 -1.18 -13.18
CA ASP A 288 -15.59 -0.03 -14.08
C ASP A 288 -15.11 -0.39 -15.50
N GLY A 289 -14.14 -1.29 -15.63
CA GLY A 289 -13.67 -1.85 -16.91
C GLY A 289 -12.97 -0.87 -17.84
N ARG A 290 -12.69 0.37 -17.41
CA ARG A 290 -12.06 1.42 -18.23
C ARG A 290 -10.57 1.22 -18.46
N ASP A 291 -9.89 0.60 -17.49
CA ASP A 291 -8.48 0.23 -17.58
C ASP A 291 -8.38 -1.30 -17.65
N PRO A 292 -8.12 -1.86 -18.84
CA PRO A 292 -8.02 -3.32 -19.01
C PRO A 292 -6.94 -3.97 -18.16
N PHE A 293 -5.83 -3.28 -17.89
CA PHE A 293 -4.75 -3.81 -17.07
C PHE A 293 -5.14 -3.85 -15.60
N LEU A 294 -5.74 -2.77 -15.07
CA LEU A 294 -6.15 -2.75 -13.66
C LEU A 294 -7.40 -3.59 -13.38
N ALA A 295 -8.22 -3.88 -14.39
CA ALA A 295 -9.31 -4.84 -14.31
C ALA A 295 -8.83 -6.31 -14.32
N ASP A 296 -7.66 -6.59 -14.90
CA ASP A 296 -7.03 -7.92 -14.91
C ASP A 296 -6.57 -8.30 -13.49
N PRO A 297 -6.92 -9.50 -12.96
CA PRO A 297 -6.47 -9.96 -11.64
C PRO A 297 -4.96 -10.16 -11.51
N ALA A 298 -4.19 -10.29 -12.59
CA ALA A 298 -2.77 -10.66 -12.56
C ALA A 298 -1.90 -9.73 -11.70
N TRP A 299 -2.13 -8.41 -11.74
CA TRP A 299 -1.37 -7.47 -10.92
C TRP A 299 -1.69 -7.62 -9.43
N ALA A 300 -2.96 -7.82 -9.10
CA ALA A 300 -3.44 -8.00 -7.73
C ALA A 300 -2.95 -9.33 -7.16
N VAL A 301 -2.98 -10.41 -7.95
CA VAL A 301 -2.39 -11.71 -7.60
C VAL A 301 -0.91 -11.54 -7.26
N LEU A 302 -0.12 -10.92 -8.15
CA LEU A 302 1.31 -10.75 -7.91
C LEU A 302 1.60 -9.89 -6.66
N ALA A 303 0.88 -8.78 -6.49
CA ALA A 303 1.00 -7.91 -5.32
C ALA A 303 0.68 -8.65 -4.02
N LEU A 304 -0.46 -9.35 -3.97
CA LEU A 304 -0.90 -10.11 -2.79
C LEU A 304 0.01 -11.31 -2.49
N THR A 305 0.51 -12.02 -3.52
CA THR A 305 1.51 -13.07 -3.33
C THR A 305 2.79 -12.50 -2.68
N ARG A 306 3.23 -11.30 -3.08
CA ARG A 306 4.42 -10.67 -2.50
C ARG A 306 4.18 -10.22 -1.06
N ILE A 307 3.05 -9.58 -0.78
CA ILE A 307 2.65 -9.21 0.60
C ILE A 307 2.55 -10.47 1.48
N GLY A 308 1.95 -11.56 0.98
CA GLY A 308 1.83 -12.81 1.72
C GLY A 308 3.18 -13.45 2.03
N ARG A 309 4.11 -13.45 1.06
CA ARG A 309 5.49 -13.92 1.28
C ARG A 309 6.23 -13.10 2.33
N ARG A 310 6.07 -11.78 2.35
CA ARG A 310 6.63 -10.90 3.40
C ARG A 310 6.09 -11.23 4.79
N MET A 311 4.80 -11.56 4.86
CA MET A 311 4.15 -11.95 6.11
C MET A 311 4.50 -13.39 6.56
N GLY A 312 5.13 -14.18 5.68
CA GLY A 312 5.46 -15.58 5.93
C GLY A 312 4.23 -16.50 5.95
N ILE A 313 3.15 -16.13 5.26
CA ILE A 313 1.94 -16.95 5.16
C ILE A 313 1.99 -17.82 3.89
N PRO A 314 1.31 -18.98 3.88
CA PRO A 314 1.19 -19.79 2.67
C PRO A 314 0.54 -18.97 1.55
N VAL A 315 1.16 -18.97 0.37
CA VAL A 315 0.60 -18.34 -0.83
C VAL A 315 0.56 -19.37 -1.95
N PRO A 316 -0.46 -19.32 -2.83
CA PRO A 316 -0.52 -20.20 -3.99
C PRO A 316 0.67 -19.98 -4.92
N GLU A 317 0.95 -20.99 -5.76
CA GLU A 317 1.86 -20.81 -6.88
C GLU A 317 1.31 -19.75 -7.84
N LEU A 318 2.22 -18.98 -8.44
CA LEU A 318 1.82 -17.91 -9.34
C LEU A 318 1.32 -18.53 -10.65
N PRO A 319 0.11 -18.20 -11.12
CA PRO A 319 -0.39 -18.69 -12.40
C PRO A 319 0.51 -18.33 -13.58
N ASP A 320 0.48 -19.17 -14.61
CA ASP A 320 1.28 -18.98 -15.81
C ASP A 320 0.94 -17.66 -16.53
N GLY A 321 1.98 -16.97 -17.01
CA GLY A 321 1.84 -15.73 -17.77
C GLY A 321 1.57 -14.46 -16.96
N VAL A 322 1.37 -14.52 -15.64
CA VAL A 322 1.21 -13.32 -14.79
C VAL A 322 2.41 -12.38 -14.93
N LEU A 323 3.63 -12.92 -14.86
CA LEU A 323 4.85 -12.12 -15.00
C LEU A 323 4.98 -11.52 -16.41
N ASP A 324 4.55 -12.25 -17.45
CA ASP A 324 4.62 -11.77 -18.83
C ASP A 324 3.63 -10.62 -19.07
N ARG A 325 2.40 -10.71 -18.53
CA ARG A 325 1.40 -9.62 -18.59
C ARG A 325 1.89 -8.37 -17.84
N MET A 326 2.45 -8.54 -16.65
CA MET A 326 3.04 -7.45 -15.87
C MET A 326 4.20 -6.77 -16.60
N LEU A 327 5.08 -7.56 -17.21
CA LEU A 327 6.21 -7.02 -17.97
C LEU A 327 5.75 -6.31 -19.24
N ALA A 328 4.73 -6.85 -19.92
CA ALA A 328 4.15 -6.24 -21.12
C ALA A 328 3.58 -4.86 -20.81
N GLU A 329 2.81 -4.73 -19.72
CA GLU A 329 2.28 -3.42 -19.30
C GLU A 329 3.39 -2.46 -18.88
N LEU A 330 4.34 -2.90 -18.06
CA LEU A 330 5.48 -2.06 -17.65
C LEU A 330 6.24 -1.52 -18.87
N SER A 331 6.49 -2.39 -19.86
CA SER A 331 7.15 -2.03 -21.11
C SER A 331 6.31 -1.10 -21.98
N ALA A 332 4.98 -1.22 -21.93
CA ALA A 332 4.07 -0.31 -22.62
C ALA A 332 4.09 1.08 -21.97
N ARG A 333 3.94 1.16 -20.65
CA ARG A 333 4.02 2.41 -19.88
C ARG A 333 5.33 3.14 -20.09
N TYR A 334 6.46 2.43 -20.05
CA TYR A 334 7.76 3.01 -20.36
C TYR A 334 7.83 3.59 -21.79
N ARG A 335 7.38 2.85 -22.81
CA ARG A 335 7.40 3.31 -24.20
C ARG A 335 6.49 4.51 -24.46
N ASP A 336 5.32 4.52 -23.81
CA ASP A 336 4.32 5.58 -23.96
C ASP A 336 4.63 6.81 -23.08
N GLY A 337 5.62 6.71 -22.19
CA GLY A 337 5.94 7.73 -21.21
C GLY A 337 4.81 7.92 -20.19
N ARG A 338 4.26 6.83 -19.66
CA ARG A 338 3.21 6.82 -18.62
C ARG A 338 3.79 6.40 -17.26
N SER A 339 3.25 6.93 -16.17
CA SER A 339 3.62 6.51 -14.80
C SER A 339 3.25 5.06 -14.51
N CYS A 340 3.94 4.43 -13.56
CA CYS A 340 3.65 3.06 -13.09
C CYS A 340 2.68 3.02 -11.89
N ASP A 341 2.04 4.13 -11.54
CA ASP A 341 0.99 4.22 -10.51
C ASP A 341 -0.39 3.75 -11.02
N LEU A 342 -1.45 3.86 -10.21
CA LEU A 342 -2.80 3.44 -10.58
C LEU A 342 -3.48 4.33 -11.63
N ASP A 343 -2.97 5.52 -11.90
CA ASP A 343 -3.58 6.44 -12.87
C ASP A 343 -2.89 6.38 -14.23
N GLY A 344 -1.63 5.94 -14.29
CA GLY A 344 -0.90 5.70 -15.54
C GLY A 344 -0.80 6.97 -16.40
N LEU A 345 -0.66 8.12 -15.75
CA LEU A 345 -0.70 9.43 -16.39
C LEU A 345 0.53 9.65 -17.28
N PRO A 346 0.41 10.43 -18.36
CA PRO A 346 1.56 10.86 -19.15
C PRO A 346 2.57 11.62 -18.28
N LEU A 347 3.82 11.18 -18.30
CA LEU A 347 4.95 11.86 -17.65
C LEU A 347 5.28 13.15 -18.41
N ALA A 348 5.59 14.20 -17.65
CA ALA A 348 6.08 15.45 -18.22
C ALA A 348 7.40 15.19 -18.97
N ARG A 349 7.50 15.70 -20.20
CA ARG A 349 8.66 15.53 -21.08
C ARG A 349 9.76 16.53 -20.77
#